data_AF-R1E213-F1
#
_entry.id   AF-R1E213-F1
#
_cell.length_a   1.000
_cell.length_b   1.000
_cell.length_c   1.000
_cell.angle_alpha   90.00
_cell.angle_beta   90.00
_cell.angle_gamma   90.00
#
_symmetry.space_group_name_H-M   'P 1'
#
loop_
_entity.id
_entity.type
_entity.pdbx_description
1 polymer ?
#
loop_
_entity_poly.entity_id
_entity_poly.type
_entity_poly.pdbx_seq_one_letter_code
_entity_poly.pdbx_strand_id
1 'polypeptide(L)'
;MSRTLFCPAGHLWARLRRAPAGGAGLVAARSAWRVEVGLTVHALEDIGDVIAVGHGPTAPGNRVEAGAALLTLDWEAHRVSTADELYHTQWALVEGAHPLHSPFGGTLLGLCSDDDARRLGPETVLATLHVDRPGLAASQLVGEAQYLAAVRGAPPGRFGRESTLHEQHSIGGHRAD
;
A
#
# COMPACT_ATOMS: atom_id res chain seq x y z
N MET A 1 -21.75 0.41 5.06
CA MET A 1 -20.71 1.38 5.43
C MET A 1 -19.38 0.68 5.48
N SER A 2 -18.43 1.09 4.64
CA SER A 2 -17.02 0.67 4.72
C SER A 2 -16.26 1.60 5.64
N ARG A 3 -15.32 1.07 6.42
CA ARG A 3 -14.41 1.88 7.26
C ARG A 3 -12.98 1.63 6.79
N THR A 4 -12.22 2.70 6.55
CA THR A 4 -10.79 2.61 6.25
C THR A 4 -10.00 2.83 7.53
N LEU A 5 -9.02 1.96 7.77
CA LEU A 5 -8.03 2.06 8.82
C LEU A 5 -6.63 1.98 8.20
N PHE A 6 -5.60 2.31 8.95
CA PHE A 6 -4.23 2.40 8.43
C PHE A 6 -3.25 1.64 9.33
N CYS A 7 -2.25 1.01 8.74
CA CYS A 7 -1.13 0.40 9.45
C CYS A 7 0.09 1.30 9.30
N PRO A 8 0.50 2.05 10.34
CA PRO A 8 1.63 2.97 10.23
C PRO A 8 2.95 2.28 9.90
N ALA A 9 3.21 1.10 10.49
CA ALA A 9 4.48 0.40 10.35
C ALA A 9 4.78 -0.07 8.91
N GLY A 10 3.74 -0.30 8.10
CA GLY A 10 3.87 -0.72 6.70
C GLY A 10 3.27 0.27 5.71
N HIS A 11 2.87 1.46 6.17
CA HIS A 11 2.18 2.46 5.34
C HIS A 11 1.04 1.88 4.49
N LEU A 12 0.25 0.98 5.08
CA LEU A 12 -0.88 0.31 4.45
C LEU A 12 -2.20 0.97 4.82
N TRP A 13 -3.17 0.93 3.92
CA TRP A 13 -4.58 1.08 4.28
C TRP A 13 -5.28 -0.29 4.31
N ALA A 14 -6.31 -0.38 5.13
CA ALA A 14 -7.18 -1.53 5.28
C ALA A 14 -8.64 -1.07 5.23
N ARG A 15 -9.37 -1.46 4.18
CA ARG A 15 -10.78 -1.13 4.01
C ARG A 15 -11.65 -2.29 4.47
N LEU A 16 -12.35 -2.08 5.57
CA LEU A 16 -13.19 -3.07 6.22
C LEU A 16 -14.60 -3.03 5.61
N ARG A 17 -15.08 -4.18 5.15
CA ARG A 17 -16.46 -4.42 4.74
C ARG A 17 -17.02 -5.57 5.57
N ARG A 18 -18.23 -5.40 6.10
CA ARG A 18 -18.92 -6.54 6.73
C ARG A 18 -19.15 -7.61 5.66
N ALA A 19 -18.73 -8.84 5.92
CA ALA A 19 -19.16 -9.94 5.08
C ALA A 19 -20.69 -10.05 5.19
N PRO A 20 -21.42 -10.25 4.07
CA PRO A 20 -22.82 -10.59 4.17
C PRO A 20 -22.95 -11.85 5.03
N ALA A 21 -24.00 -11.93 5.85
CA ALA A 21 -24.34 -13.15 6.56
C ALA A 21 -24.73 -14.22 5.53
N GLY A 22 -23.75 -14.92 4.96
CA GLY A 22 -23.97 -16.02 4.04
C GLY A 22 -24.66 -17.16 4.79
N GLY A 23 -25.85 -17.53 4.33
CA GLY A 23 -26.61 -18.64 4.86
C GLY A 23 -25.96 -20.00 4.59
N ALA A 24 -26.30 -20.97 5.45
CA ALA A 24 -26.02 -22.40 5.41
C ALA A 24 -24.65 -22.87 5.97
N GLY A 25 -24.63 -23.17 7.26
CA GLY A 25 -23.63 -23.99 7.94
C GLY A 25 -23.63 -23.74 9.46
N LEU A 26 -23.81 -24.79 10.27
CA LEU A 26 -24.02 -24.79 11.73
C LEU A 26 -22.90 -24.19 12.60
N VAL A 27 -21.90 -23.52 12.02
CA VAL A 27 -20.89 -22.76 12.75
C VAL A 27 -21.24 -21.28 12.61
N ALA A 28 -22.04 -20.80 13.57
CA ALA A 28 -22.55 -19.45 13.64
C ALA A 28 -21.49 -18.39 13.25
N ALA A 29 -21.91 -17.51 12.35
CA ALA A 29 -21.20 -16.35 11.86
C ALA A 29 -20.59 -15.53 13.01
N ARG A 30 -19.35 -15.85 13.39
CA ARG A 30 -18.48 -14.86 14.05
C ARG A 30 -18.45 -13.67 13.12
N SER A 31 -18.71 -12.48 13.63
CA SER A 31 -18.79 -11.25 12.84
C SER A 31 -17.48 -11.05 12.07
N ALA A 32 -17.47 -11.54 10.84
CA ALA A 32 -16.26 -11.62 10.05
C ALA A 32 -16.26 -10.50 9.02
N TRP A 33 -15.08 -9.96 8.81
CA TRP A 33 -14.83 -8.81 7.98
C TRP A 33 -14.13 -9.28 6.72
N ARG A 34 -14.61 -8.82 5.58
CA ARG A 34 -13.81 -8.80 4.36
C ARG A 34 -12.95 -7.55 4.44
N VAL A 35 -11.64 -7.72 4.45
CA VAL A 35 -10.68 -6.62 4.53
C VAL A 35 -9.89 -6.57 3.24
N GLU A 36 -9.98 -5.44 2.55
CA GLU A 36 -9.14 -5.10 1.41
C GLU A 36 -7.91 -4.35 1.93
N VAL A 37 -6.72 -4.68 1.43
CA VAL A 37 -5.45 -4.08 1.84
C VAL A 37 -4.76 -3.49 0.61
N GLY A 38 -4.18 -2.29 0.76
CA GLY A 38 -3.35 -1.65 -0.26
C GLY A 38 -2.36 -0.66 0.37
N LEU A 39 -1.61 0.03 -0.50
CA LEU A 39 -0.57 0.96 -0.09
C LEU A 39 -1.12 2.39 0.03
N THR A 40 -0.68 3.12 1.05
CA THR A 40 -0.96 4.56 1.16
C THR A 40 -0.14 5.36 0.16
N VAL A 41 -0.52 6.62 -0.08
CA VAL A 41 0.26 7.55 -0.91
C VAL A 41 1.72 7.63 -0.43
N HIS A 42 1.96 7.66 0.88
CA HIS A 42 3.31 7.71 1.42
C HIS A 42 4.13 6.46 1.07
N ALA A 43 3.54 5.26 1.15
CA ALA A 43 4.21 4.05 0.69
C ALA A 43 4.51 4.09 -0.82
N LEU A 44 3.61 4.66 -1.62
CA LEU A 44 3.82 4.80 -3.06
C LEU A 44 4.94 5.80 -3.39
N GLU A 45 5.18 6.81 -2.54
CA GLU A 45 6.34 7.70 -2.68
C GLU A 45 7.68 7.02 -2.37
N ASP A 46 7.68 5.87 -1.69
CA ASP A 46 8.88 5.09 -1.37
C ASP A 46 9.24 4.05 -2.43
N ILE A 47 8.31 3.76 -3.33
CA ILE A 47 8.40 2.70 -4.33
C ILE A 47 8.42 3.37 -5.70
N GLY A 48 9.29 2.91 -6.60
CA GLY A 48 9.29 3.36 -7.99
C GLY A 48 8.12 2.77 -8.80
N ASP A 49 8.30 2.70 -10.11
CA ASP A 49 7.40 2.03 -11.01
C ASP A 49 7.48 0.51 -10.78
N VAL A 50 6.33 -0.11 -10.48
CA VAL A 50 6.26 -1.56 -10.24
C VAL A 50 6.37 -2.33 -11.56
N ILE A 51 7.33 -3.23 -11.64
CA ILE A 51 7.64 -4.04 -12.84
C ILE A 51 7.13 -5.48 -12.74
N ALA A 52 7.07 -6.04 -11.52
CA ALA A 52 6.63 -7.41 -11.28
C ALA A 52 6.06 -7.61 -9.87
N VAL A 53 5.28 -8.68 -9.70
CA VAL A 53 4.74 -9.11 -8.41
C VAL A 53 5.19 -10.54 -8.09
N GLY A 54 6.02 -10.67 -7.07
CA GLY A 54 6.32 -11.96 -6.45
C GLY A 54 5.20 -12.36 -5.49
N HIS A 55 4.61 -13.53 -5.66
CA HIS A 55 3.61 -14.04 -4.71
C HIS A 55 4.29 -14.69 -3.51
N GLY A 56 3.78 -14.44 -2.30
CA GLY A 56 4.24 -15.10 -1.09
C GLY A 56 3.91 -16.61 -1.08
N PRO A 57 4.40 -17.36 -0.07
CA PRO A 57 4.19 -18.80 0.01
C PRO A 57 2.72 -19.20 0.25
N THR A 58 1.88 -18.25 0.68
CA THR A 58 0.49 -18.54 1.05
C THR A 58 -0.45 -18.30 -0.13
N ALA A 59 -1.02 -19.38 -0.66
CA ALA A 59 -2.06 -19.30 -1.69
C ALA A 59 -3.42 -18.82 -1.13
N PRO A 60 -4.27 -18.17 -1.96
CA PRO A 60 -5.66 -17.90 -1.61
C PRO A 60 -6.42 -19.15 -1.14
N GLY A 61 -7.28 -18.98 -0.15
CA GLY A 61 -7.99 -20.06 0.57
C GLY A 61 -7.30 -20.49 1.87
N ASN A 62 -6.00 -20.21 2.03
CA ASN A 62 -5.24 -20.61 3.21
C ASN A 62 -5.26 -19.54 4.31
N ARG A 63 -4.96 -19.99 5.54
CA ARG A 63 -4.79 -19.11 6.70
C ARG A 63 -3.45 -18.39 6.64
N VAL A 64 -3.45 -17.11 6.97
CA VAL A 64 -2.27 -16.26 7.16
C VAL A 64 -2.23 -15.76 8.60
N GLU A 65 -1.03 -15.61 9.13
CA GLU A 65 -0.80 -14.97 10.42
C GLU A 65 -0.45 -13.48 10.23
N ALA A 66 -0.58 -12.68 11.30
CA ALA A 66 -0.09 -11.31 11.27
C ALA A 66 1.43 -11.29 11.03
N GLY A 67 1.90 -10.40 10.17
CA GLY A 67 3.29 -10.33 9.73
C GLY A 67 3.67 -11.35 8.65
N ALA A 68 2.76 -12.23 8.21
CA ALA A 68 3.06 -13.15 7.10
C ALA A 68 3.24 -12.38 5.78
N ALA A 69 4.25 -12.75 5.00
CA ALA A 69 4.47 -12.18 3.67
C ALA A 69 3.33 -12.63 2.72
N LEU A 70 2.68 -11.65 2.08
CA LEU A 70 1.58 -11.86 1.16
C LEU A 70 2.06 -11.80 -0.30
N LEU A 71 2.79 -10.74 -0.64
CA LEU A 71 3.40 -10.53 -1.95
C LEU A 71 4.63 -9.64 -1.82
N THR A 72 5.41 -9.54 -2.88
CA THR A 72 6.55 -8.65 -3.04
C THR A 72 6.36 -7.86 -4.33
N LEU A 73 6.51 -6.55 -4.27
CA LEU A 73 6.46 -5.68 -5.44
C LEU A 73 7.90 -5.37 -5.87
N ASP A 74 8.32 -5.88 -7.03
CA ASP A 74 9.59 -5.50 -7.63
C ASP A 74 9.38 -4.19 -8.39
N TRP A 75 10.25 -3.22 -8.17
CA TRP A 75 10.11 -1.87 -8.69
C TRP A 75 11.42 -1.30 -9.21
N GLU A 76 11.31 -0.35 -10.13
CA GLU A 76 12.42 0.43 -10.67
C GLU A 76 12.12 1.93 -10.62
N ALA A 77 13.14 2.74 -10.46
CA ALA A 77 13.03 4.20 -10.48
C ALA A 77 14.28 4.81 -11.13
N HIS A 78 14.11 6.00 -11.68
CA HIS A 78 15.21 6.77 -12.23
C HIS A 78 15.63 7.85 -11.24
N ARG A 79 16.90 7.87 -10.87
CA ARG A 79 17.47 8.93 -10.04
C ARG A 79 18.34 9.85 -10.87
N VAL A 80 18.08 11.15 -10.78
CA VAL A 80 18.97 12.18 -11.32
C VAL A 80 20.20 12.26 -10.40
N SER A 81 21.38 11.95 -10.93
CA SER A 81 22.64 12.17 -10.20
C SER A 81 23.02 13.66 -10.21
N THR A 82 23.71 14.12 -9.17
CA THR A 82 24.21 15.50 -9.09
C THR A 82 25.10 15.81 -10.28
N ALA A 83 24.68 16.79 -11.07
CA ALA A 83 25.48 17.33 -12.16
C ALA A 83 26.76 17.96 -11.60
N ASP A 84 27.91 17.46 -12.06
CA ASP A 84 29.15 18.22 -12.11
C ASP A 84 28.89 19.50 -12.95
N GLU A 85 29.57 20.59 -12.60
CA GLU A 85 29.45 21.94 -13.17
C GLU A 85 29.55 22.02 -14.72
N LEU A 86 29.85 20.91 -15.41
CA LEU A 86 29.76 20.78 -16.87
C LEU A 86 28.73 19.70 -17.33
N TYR A 87 27.45 20.10 -17.46
CA TYR A 87 26.46 19.63 -18.46
C TYR A 87 26.13 18.13 -18.65
N HIS A 88 26.51 17.21 -17.77
CA HIS A 88 26.15 15.80 -17.94
C HIS A 88 25.28 15.27 -16.81
N THR A 89 23.97 15.48 -16.93
CA THR A 89 22.99 14.75 -16.13
C THR A 89 23.02 13.28 -16.50
N GLN A 90 23.48 12.42 -15.60
CA GLN A 90 23.38 10.97 -15.77
C GLN A 90 22.14 10.44 -15.03
N TRP A 91 21.34 9.68 -15.76
CA TRP A 91 20.22 8.91 -15.21
C TRP A 91 20.76 7.59 -14.67
N ALA A 92 20.57 7.34 -13.38
CA ALA A 92 20.89 6.06 -12.76
C ALA A 92 19.58 5.28 -12.55
N LEU A 93 19.52 4.05 -13.05
CA LEU A 93 18.46 3.11 -12.72
C LEU A 93 18.68 2.61 -11.29
N VAL A 94 17.63 2.68 -10.48
CA VAL A 94 17.59 2.15 -9.12
C VAL A 94 16.46 1.14 -9.06
N GLU A 95 16.76 -0.08 -8.66
CA GLU A 95 15.78 -1.14 -8.49
C GLU A 95 15.64 -1.54 -7.02
N GLY A 96 14.52 -2.18 -6.69
CA GLY A 96 14.29 -2.72 -5.37
C GLY A 96 13.07 -3.63 -5.30
N ALA A 97 12.84 -4.15 -4.10
CA ALA A 97 11.70 -4.98 -3.78
C ALA A 97 10.99 -4.41 -2.54
N HIS A 98 9.66 -4.37 -2.57
CA HIS A 98 8.83 -3.93 -1.45
C HIS A 98 7.95 -5.08 -0.95
N PRO A 99 8.29 -5.73 0.18
CA PRO A 99 7.51 -6.85 0.69
C PRO A 99 6.25 -6.37 1.40
N LEU A 100 5.09 -6.87 0.96
CA LEU A 100 3.80 -6.65 1.60
C LEU A 100 3.54 -7.73 2.65
N HIS A 101 3.44 -7.34 3.91
CA HIS A 101 3.09 -8.24 5.01
C HIS A 101 1.66 -8.03 5.47
N SER A 102 0.99 -9.10 5.91
CA SER A 102 -0.38 -9.01 6.44
C SER A 102 -0.40 -8.28 7.79
N PRO A 103 -1.18 -7.20 7.98
CA PRO A 103 -1.26 -6.51 9.27
C PRO A 103 -2.09 -7.27 10.32
N PHE A 104 -2.75 -8.37 9.94
CA PHE A 104 -3.58 -9.20 10.82
C PHE A 104 -3.61 -10.66 10.36
N GLY A 105 -3.98 -11.56 11.27
CA GLY A 105 -4.26 -12.96 10.93
C GLY A 105 -5.65 -13.13 10.32
N GLY A 106 -5.79 -14.07 9.38
CA GLY A 106 -7.06 -14.32 8.68
C GLY A 106 -6.96 -15.40 7.62
N THR A 107 -7.97 -15.50 6.76
CA THR A 107 -7.92 -16.35 5.56
C THR A 107 -7.69 -15.45 4.35
N LEU A 108 -6.64 -15.74 3.57
CA LEU A 108 -6.38 -15.01 2.32
C LEU A 108 -7.45 -15.36 1.30
N LEU A 109 -8.11 -14.38 0.72
CA LEU A 109 -9.16 -14.57 -0.29
C LEU A 109 -8.65 -14.30 -1.72
N GLY A 110 -7.68 -13.42 -1.87
CA GLY A 110 -7.10 -13.08 -3.16
C GLY A 110 -5.93 -12.11 -3.04
N LEU A 111 -5.12 -12.08 -4.09
CA LEU A 111 -4.00 -11.17 -4.30
C LEU A 111 -4.24 -10.43 -5.62
N CYS A 112 -3.63 -9.25 -5.79
CA CYS A 112 -3.70 -8.52 -7.05
C CYS A 112 -3.02 -9.29 -8.18
N SER A 113 -3.44 -9.02 -9.41
CA SER A 113 -2.73 -9.50 -10.60
C SER A 113 -1.51 -8.63 -10.90
N ASP A 114 -0.59 -9.14 -11.73
CA ASP A 114 0.56 -8.37 -12.22
C ASP A 114 0.12 -7.11 -12.99
N ASP A 115 -0.97 -7.20 -13.75
CA ASP A 115 -1.52 -6.07 -14.50
C ASP A 115 -2.06 -4.96 -13.59
N ASP A 116 -2.72 -5.34 -12.49
CA ASP A 116 -3.21 -4.38 -11.50
C ASP A 116 -2.04 -3.71 -10.75
N ALA A 117 -1.00 -4.47 -10.45
CA ALA A 117 0.19 -3.96 -9.77
C ALA A 117 1.03 -3.04 -10.65
N ARG A 118 1.09 -3.26 -11.97
CA ARG A 118 1.71 -2.30 -12.91
C ARG A 118 0.97 -0.97 -13.00
N ARG A 119 -0.28 -0.93 -12.52
CA ARG A 119 -1.14 0.27 -12.44
C ARG A 119 -1.36 0.67 -10.98
N LEU A 120 -0.37 0.42 -10.14
CA LEU A 120 -0.45 0.68 -8.72
C LEU A 120 -0.80 2.16 -8.47
N GLY A 121 -1.85 2.37 -7.70
CA GLY A 121 -2.30 3.67 -7.24
C GLY A 121 -2.84 3.60 -5.82
N PRO A 122 -3.24 4.73 -5.24
CA PRO A 122 -3.69 4.81 -3.84
C PRO A 122 -4.94 3.97 -3.56
N GLU A 123 -5.70 3.60 -4.60
CA GLU A 123 -6.93 2.82 -4.50
C GLU A 123 -6.75 1.34 -4.88
N THR A 124 -5.55 0.93 -5.32
CA THR A 124 -5.28 -0.44 -5.78
C THR A 124 -5.32 -1.41 -4.61
N VAL A 125 -6.19 -2.41 -4.71
CA VAL A 125 -6.29 -3.50 -3.73
C VAL A 125 -5.20 -4.53 -4.04
N LEU A 126 -4.27 -4.73 -3.12
CA LEU A 126 -3.17 -5.69 -3.24
C LEU A 126 -3.51 -7.05 -2.67
N ALA A 127 -4.30 -7.08 -1.59
CA ALA A 127 -4.74 -8.32 -0.98
C ALA A 127 -6.16 -8.18 -0.43
N THR A 128 -6.91 -9.27 -0.47
CA THR A 128 -8.22 -9.39 0.18
C THR A 128 -8.18 -10.53 1.19
N LEU A 129 -8.63 -10.28 2.41
CA LEU A 129 -8.64 -11.26 3.49
C LEU A 129 -10.02 -11.35 4.15
N HIS A 130 -10.30 -12.52 4.70
CA HIS A 130 -11.37 -12.75 5.65
C HIS A 130 -10.79 -12.76 7.06
N VAL A 131 -11.26 -11.85 7.91
CA VAL A 131 -10.67 -11.59 9.23
C VAL A 131 -11.77 -11.69 10.27
N ASP A 132 -11.51 -12.47 11.32
CA ASP A 132 -12.42 -12.54 12.45
C ASP A 132 -12.21 -11.35 13.40
N ARG A 133 -13.17 -11.13 14.30
CA ARG A 133 -13.11 -9.99 15.23
C ARG A 133 -11.85 -10.01 16.13
N PRO A 134 -11.40 -11.14 16.68
CA PRO A 134 -10.13 -11.22 17.41
C PRO A 134 -8.92 -10.82 16.57
N GLY A 135 -8.80 -11.32 15.32
CA GLY A 135 -7.69 -10.99 14.43
C GLY A 135 -7.63 -9.50 14.09
N LEU A 136 -8.80 -8.87 13.91
CA LEU A 136 -8.88 -7.43 13.69
C LEU A 136 -8.52 -6.63 14.96
N ALA A 137 -8.94 -7.07 16.14
CA ALA A 137 -8.66 -6.39 17.41
C ALA A 137 -7.18 -6.46 17.81
N ALA A 138 -6.48 -7.52 17.41
CA ALA A 138 -5.03 -7.67 17.63
C ALA A 138 -4.18 -6.82 16.67
N SER A 139 -4.79 -6.21 15.65
CA SER A 139 -4.08 -5.41 14.66
C SER A 139 -3.64 -4.05 15.22
N GLN A 140 -2.52 -3.52 14.72
CA GLN A 140 -2.04 -2.17 15.03
C GLN A 140 -2.67 -1.10 14.13
N LEU A 141 -3.91 -1.32 13.70
CA LEU A 141 -4.61 -0.42 12.79
C LEU A 141 -5.10 0.83 13.52
N VAL A 142 -4.83 1.99 12.94
CA VAL A 142 -5.20 3.31 13.48
C VAL A 142 -6.18 4.03 12.56
N GLY A 143 -6.85 5.05 13.11
CA GLY A 143 -7.68 5.95 12.29
C GLY A 143 -6.82 6.89 11.44
N GLU A 144 -7.43 7.50 10.43
CA GLU A 144 -6.76 8.42 9.50
C GLU A 144 -6.03 9.57 10.21
N ALA A 145 -6.68 10.25 11.15
CA ALA A 145 -6.08 11.35 11.89
C ALA A 145 -4.81 10.94 12.66
N GLN A 146 -4.79 9.73 13.23
CA GLN A 146 -3.64 9.17 13.92
C GLN A 146 -2.53 8.78 12.93
N TYR A 147 -2.90 8.21 11.78
CA TYR A 147 -1.96 7.90 10.71
C TYR A 147 -1.27 9.17 10.18
N LEU A 148 -2.04 10.20 9.84
CA LEU A 148 -1.50 11.48 9.36
C LEU A 148 -0.66 12.20 10.41
N ALA A 149 -0.95 12.03 11.70
CA ALA A 149 -0.09 12.54 12.77
C ALA A 149 1.24 11.79 12.82
N ALA A 150 1.24 10.47 12.64
CA ALA A 150 2.45 9.65 12.59
C ALA A 150 3.33 9.97 11.36
N VAL A 151 2.72 10.11 10.18
CA VAL A 151 3.48 10.38 8.93
C VAL A 151 4.02 11.81 8.88
N ARG A 152 3.35 12.80 9.50
CA ARG A 152 3.86 14.19 9.54
C ARG A 152 5.25 14.35 10.18
N GLY A 153 5.64 13.43 11.07
CA GLY A 153 6.96 13.42 11.68
C GLY A 153 7.99 12.57 10.93
N ALA A 154 7.56 11.81 9.91
CA ALA A 154 8.43 10.95 9.12
C ALA A 154 9.14 11.75 8.01
N PRO A 155 10.34 11.35 7.58
CA PRO A 155 10.90 11.86 6.33
C PRO A 155 9.93 11.58 5.17
N PRO A 156 9.86 12.44 4.15
CA PRO A 156 9.07 12.13 2.96
C PRO A 156 9.59 10.85 2.32
N GLY A 157 8.73 10.19 1.53
CA GLY A 157 9.12 8.97 0.84
C GLY A 157 10.33 9.22 -0.05
N ARG A 158 11.09 8.16 -0.35
CA ARG A 158 12.36 8.20 -1.10
C ARG A 158 12.28 9.05 -2.38
N PHE A 159 11.13 9.05 -3.04
CA PHE A 159 10.85 9.77 -4.28
C PHE A 159 9.83 10.91 -4.11
N GLY A 160 9.26 11.12 -2.92
CA GLY A 160 8.18 12.10 -2.68
C GLY A 160 8.58 13.58 -2.78
N ARG A 161 9.88 13.91 -2.70
CA ARG A 161 10.34 15.30 -2.79
C ARG A 161 10.37 15.87 -4.22
N GLU A 162 10.48 15.02 -5.23
CA GLU A 162 10.65 15.49 -6.62
C GLU A 162 9.31 15.94 -7.24
N SER A 163 8.18 15.37 -6.78
CA SER A 163 6.84 15.71 -7.26
C SER A 163 6.38 17.13 -6.91
N THR A 164 6.82 17.67 -5.76
CA THR A 164 6.42 19.03 -5.31
C THR A 164 7.12 20.15 -6.06
N LEU A 165 8.26 19.89 -6.72
CA LEU A 165 8.98 20.88 -7.53
C LEU A 165 8.28 21.17 -8.87
N HIS A 166 7.55 20.20 -9.44
CA HIS A 166 6.82 20.40 -10.70
C HIS A 166 5.52 21.21 -10.51
N GLU A 167 4.90 21.14 -9.34
CA GLU A 167 3.66 21.90 -9.06
C GLU A 167 3.94 23.40 -8.85
N GLN A 168 5.09 23.77 -8.27
CA GLN A 168 5.42 25.18 -8.02
C GLN A 168 5.72 25.98 -9.29
N HIS A 169 6.13 25.32 -10.38
CA HIS A 169 6.38 25.99 -11.66
C HIS A 169 5.11 26.18 -12.52
N SER A 170 3.97 25.56 -12.18
CA SER A 170 2.73 25.65 -12.96
C SER A 170 1.75 26.74 -12.48
N ILE A 171 2.01 27.42 -11.36
CA ILE A 171 1.13 28.48 -10.78
C ILE A 171 1.66 29.91 -11.06
N GLY A 172 2.71 30.06 -11.87
CA GLY A 172 3.36 31.35 -12.12
C GLY A 172 2.89 32.12 -13.37
N GLY A 173 1.93 31.61 -14.14
CA GLY A 173 1.71 32.04 -15.53
C GLY A 173 0.32 32.53 -15.90
N HIS A 174 -0.33 33.39 -15.11
CA HIS A 174 -1.47 34.18 -15.63
C HIS A 174 -1.61 35.53 -14.91
N ARG A 175 -0.93 36.55 -15.44
CA ARG A 175 -1.29 37.96 -15.24
C ARG A 175 -0.76 38.82 -16.40
N ALA A 176 -1.69 39.21 -17.28
CA ALA A 176 -1.70 40.34 -18.23
C ALA A 176 -2.85 40.03 -19.21
N ASP A 177 -3.87 40.84 -19.46
CA ASP A 177 -4.27 42.20 -19.05
C ASP A 177 -5.81 42.26 -19.06
#